data_AF-A0A2H0TJ94-F1
#
_entry.id   AF-A0A2H0TJ94-F1
#
_cell.length_a   1.000
_cell.length_b   1.000
_cell.length_c   1.000
_cell.angle_alpha   90.00
_cell.angle_beta   90.00
_cell.angle_gamma   90.00
#
_symmetry.space_group_name_H-M   'P 1'
#
loop_
_entity.id
_entity.type
_entity.pdbx_description
1 polymer ?
#
loop_
_entity_poly.entity_id
_entity_poly.type
_entity_poly.pdbx_seq_one_letter_code
_entity_poly.pdbx_strand_id
1 'polypeptide(L)'
;MKFSYNWLQSFFYPVKSSKAGAKQFNRVKKKLAKPEKLAELLALHAFEVEEVEKTGMDWILDIAVLPNRGPDCFSHLGIAREIAAITGLKYTGPTWAVKEDKEIKAKDFVSVEVKNKLAGPRYTARVICDVKVGFSPKWLRERLEVCGLRPINNVVDVANYVMLETGQPLHAFDGEKLQDRKIIVRFAKEGERIVTLDEEKYDLDGNILVIADAKKPVAIAGIKGGKAPEIDLKTKVVVLESANFNSRVIRRG
;
A
#
# COMPACT_ATOMS: atom_id res chain seq x y z
N MET A 1 -6.45 -5.94 -13.29
CA MET A 1 -5.65 -4.99 -12.48
C MET A 1 -4.49 -4.53 -13.34
N LYS A 2 -4.24 -3.21 -13.39
CA LYS A 2 -3.21 -2.62 -14.25
C LYS A 2 -1.84 -2.65 -13.59
N PHE A 3 -0.86 -3.23 -14.29
CA PHE A 3 0.53 -3.32 -13.86
C PHE A 3 1.46 -2.60 -14.83
N SER A 4 2.39 -1.81 -14.28
CA SER A 4 3.44 -1.15 -15.06
C SER A 4 4.54 -2.15 -15.44
N TYR A 5 4.78 -2.33 -16.73
CA TYR A 5 5.88 -3.14 -17.25
C TYR A 5 7.24 -2.62 -16.78
N ASN A 6 7.48 -1.30 -16.85
CA ASN A 6 8.76 -0.71 -16.42
C ASN A 6 8.99 -0.91 -14.92
N TRP A 7 7.93 -0.88 -14.11
CA TRP A 7 8.02 -1.18 -12.69
C TRP A 7 8.32 -2.67 -12.46
N LEU A 8 7.62 -3.58 -13.14
CA LEU A 8 7.92 -5.03 -13.08
C LEU A 8 9.37 -5.31 -13.48
N GLN A 9 9.84 -4.70 -14.56
CA GLN A 9 11.22 -4.79 -15.04
C GLN A 9 12.24 -4.35 -13.99
N SER A 10 11.89 -3.41 -13.11
CA SER A 10 12.80 -2.89 -12.09
C SER A 10 13.23 -3.95 -11.06
N PHE A 11 12.41 -4.98 -10.83
CA PHE A 11 12.71 -6.08 -9.89
C PHE A 11 13.71 -7.12 -10.43
N PHE A 12 14.18 -6.95 -11.66
CA PHE A 12 15.14 -7.85 -12.31
C PHE A 12 16.49 -7.17 -12.60
N TYR A 13 16.64 -5.90 -12.22
CA TYR A 13 17.93 -5.23 -12.27
C TYR A 13 18.73 -5.48 -10.99
N PRO A 14 20.08 -5.63 -11.10
CA PRO A 14 20.92 -5.75 -9.93
C PRO A 14 20.87 -4.46 -9.10
N VAL A 15 20.61 -4.59 -7.80
CA VAL A 15 20.71 -3.49 -6.83
C VAL A 15 22.18 -3.06 -6.78
N LYS A 16 22.49 -1.78 -7.04
CA LYS A 16 23.84 -1.24 -6.82
C LYS A 16 24.15 -1.36 -5.32
N SER A 17 24.98 -2.32 -4.94
CA SER A 17 25.42 -2.45 -3.55
C SER A 17 26.29 -1.23 -3.20
N SER A 18 25.98 -0.55 -2.10
CA SER A 18 26.76 0.57 -1.56
C SER A 18 28.06 0.14 -0.86
N LYS A 19 28.48 -1.12 -0.97
CA LYS A 19 29.76 -1.58 -0.43
C LYS A 19 30.86 -1.41 -1.47
N ALA A 20 31.75 -0.45 -1.23
CA ALA A 20 33.06 -0.37 -1.86
C ALA A 20 33.78 -1.72 -1.66
N GLY A 21 34.09 -2.43 -2.75
CA GLY A 21 34.93 -3.63 -2.72
C GLY A 21 34.39 -4.91 -3.35
N ALA A 22 33.22 -4.93 -3.99
CA ALA A 22 32.77 -6.14 -4.70
C ALA A 22 33.33 -6.19 -6.13
N LYS A 23 34.23 -7.14 -6.37
CA LYS A 23 34.76 -7.53 -7.70
C LYS A 23 33.66 -7.53 -8.77
N GLN A 24 34.02 -6.95 -9.91
CA GLN A 24 33.21 -6.78 -11.12
C GLN A 24 32.81 -8.14 -11.70
N PHE A 25 31.77 -8.76 -11.15
CA PHE A 25 31.09 -9.85 -11.83
C PHE A 25 30.24 -9.26 -12.95
N ASN A 26 30.67 -9.47 -14.20
CA ASN A 26 29.89 -9.28 -15.41
C ASN A 26 28.63 -10.16 -15.35
N ARG A 27 27.59 -9.71 -14.63
CA ARG A 27 26.24 -10.29 -14.71
C ARG A 27 25.45 -9.49 -15.73
N VAL A 28 25.26 -10.10 -16.90
CA VAL A 28 24.37 -9.64 -17.96
C VAL A 28 23.06 -9.16 -17.33
N LYS A 29 22.69 -7.89 -17.57
CA LYS A 29 21.37 -7.35 -17.24
C LYS A 29 20.33 -8.20 -17.99
N LYS A 30 19.73 -9.19 -17.34
CA LYS A 30 18.67 -9.97 -17.98
C LYS A 30 17.40 -9.13 -17.97
N LYS A 31 17.10 -8.55 -19.13
CA LYS A 31 15.88 -7.80 -19.41
C LYS A 31 14.70 -8.78 -19.46
N LEU A 32 13.51 -8.35 -19.03
CA LEU A 32 12.29 -9.10 -19.29
C LEU A 32 12.08 -9.22 -20.82
N ALA A 33 11.31 -10.24 -21.21
CA ALA A 33 10.80 -10.32 -22.58
C ALA A 33 9.99 -9.06 -22.90
N LYS A 34 9.84 -8.73 -24.19
CA LYS A 34 8.98 -7.61 -24.61
C LYS A 34 7.57 -7.75 -24.00
N PRO A 35 6.86 -6.64 -23.74
CA PRO A 35 5.56 -6.65 -23.06
C PRO A 35 4.57 -7.67 -23.61
N GLU A 36 4.44 -7.75 -24.93
CA GLU A 36 3.52 -8.68 -25.61
C GLU A 36 3.93 -10.14 -25.36
N LYS A 37 5.23 -10.43 -25.43
CA LYS A 37 5.74 -11.78 -25.16
C LYS A 37 5.64 -12.15 -23.69
N LEU A 38 5.80 -11.18 -22.79
CA LEU A 38 5.61 -11.38 -21.35
C LEU A 38 4.13 -11.68 -21.05
N ALA A 39 3.20 -10.98 -21.69
CA ALA A 39 1.78 -11.24 -21.58
C ALA A 39 1.41 -12.65 -22.06
N GLU A 40 1.91 -13.09 -23.20
CA GLU A 40 1.75 -14.48 -23.67
C GLU A 40 2.25 -15.51 -22.66
N LEU A 41 3.42 -15.26 -22.04
CA LEU A 41 3.98 -16.15 -21.04
C LEU A 41 3.11 -16.22 -19.78
N LEU A 42 2.58 -15.09 -19.32
CA LEU A 42 1.67 -15.04 -18.18
C LEU A 42 0.35 -15.76 -18.48
N ALA A 43 -0.22 -15.51 -19.67
CA ALA A 43 -1.42 -16.18 -20.20
C ALA A 43 -1.29 -17.70 -20.24
N LEU A 44 -0.13 -18.20 -20.67
CA LEU A 44 0.11 -19.63 -20.79
C LEU A 44 0.25 -20.35 -19.43
N HIS A 45 0.70 -19.66 -18.38
CA HIS A 45 1.13 -20.32 -17.14
C HIS A 45 0.33 -19.96 -15.89
N ALA A 46 -0.23 -18.75 -15.79
CA ALA A 46 -0.69 -18.24 -14.50
C ALA A 46 -1.94 -17.35 -14.54
N PHE A 47 -2.06 -16.43 -15.49
CA PHE A 47 -3.10 -15.39 -15.48
C PHE A 47 -3.58 -15.03 -16.86
N GLU A 48 -4.87 -14.76 -17.01
CA GLU A 48 -5.39 -14.08 -18.19
C GLU A 48 -4.90 -12.62 -18.24
N VAL A 49 -4.38 -12.22 -19.40
CA VAL A 49 -3.97 -10.84 -19.68
C VAL A 49 -4.98 -10.26 -20.65
N GLU A 50 -5.82 -9.36 -20.16
CA GLU A 50 -6.94 -8.78 -20.90
C GLU A 50 -6.47 -7.78 -21.93
N GLU A 51 -5.47 -6.95 -21.58
CA GLU A 51 -4.97 -5.89 -22.44
C GLU A 51 -3.46 -5.63 -22.24
N VAL A 52 -2.78 -5.26 -23.32
CA VAL A 52 -1.42 -4.72 -23.30
C VAL A 52 -1.41 -3.39 -24.03
N GLU A 53 -1.32 -2.30 -23.29
CA GLU A 53 -1.41 -0.94 -23.83
C GLU A 53 -0.08 -0.20 -23.67
N LYS A 54 0.33 0.59 -24.66
CA LYS A 54 1.48 1.49 -24.54
C LYS A 54 1.02 2.87 -24.07
N THR A 55 1.52 3.32 -22.92
CA THR A 55 1.20 4.64 -22.35
C THR A 55 2.48 5.43 -22.11
N GLY A 56 2.72 6.45 -22.95
CA GLY A 56 3.95 7.24 -22.91
C GLY A 56 5.20 6.38 -23.16
N MET A 57 6.06 6.27 -22.13
CA MET A 57 7.29 5.45 -22.17
C MET A 57 7.13 4.09 -21.47
N ASP A 58 5.93 3.75 -20.99
CA ASP A 58 5.62 2.51 -20.29
C ASP A 58 4.64 1.64 -21.08
N TRP A 59 4.51 0.40 -20.63
CA TRP A 59 3.49 -0.53 -21.08
C TRP A 59 2.67 -0.99 -19.88
N ILE A 60 1.35 -0.97 -20.03
CA ILE A 60 0.40 -1.40 -19.02
C ILE A 60 -0.07 -2.79 -19.40
N LEU A 61 0.06 -3.73 -18.47
CA LEU A 61 -0.55 -5.05 -18.57
C LEU A 61 -1.80 -5.06 -17.69
N ASP A 62 -2.98 -5.23 -18.28
CA ASP A 62 -4.19 -5.49 -17.49
C ASP A 62 -4.34 -6.99 -17.28
N ILE A 63 -4.14 -7.43 -16.04
CA ILE A 63 -4.10 -8.84 -15.66
C ILE A 63 -5.32 -9.16 -14.80
N ALA A 64 -6.09 -10.17 -15.22
CA ALA A 64 -7.20 -10.72 -14.47
C ALA A 64 -6.67 -11.70 -13.40
N VAL A 65 -6.36 -11.16 -12.22
CA VAL A 65 -5.89 -11.99 -11.09
C VAL A 65 -7.09 -12.71 -10.46
N LEU A 66 -7.03 -14.04 -10.47
CA LEU A 66 -8.08 -14.88 -9.89
C LEU A 66 -8.17 -14.73 -8.37
N PRO A 67 -9.36 -14.90 -7.75
CA PRO A 67 -9.55 -14.70 -6.31
C PRO A 67 -8.61 -15.50 -5.41
N ASN A 68 -8.23 -16.72 -5.81
CA ASN A 68 -7.30 -17.57 -5.07
C ASN A 68 -5.84 -17.07 -5.14
N ARG A 69 -5.51 -16.24 -6.13
CA ARG A 69 -4.20 -15.61 -6.33
C ARG A 69 -4.15 -14.15 -5.88
N GLY A 70 -5.28 -13.56 -5.50
CA GLY A 70 -5.36 -12.19 -4.98
C GLY A 70 -4.39 -11.90 -3.82
N PRO A 71 -4.26 -12.79 -2.80
CA PRO A 71 -3.36 -12.57 -1.67
C PRO A 71 -1.88 -12.42 -2.04
N ASP A 72 -1.41 -13.07 -3.10
CA ASP A 72 -0.01 -13.02 -3.54
C ASP A 72 0.22 -12.10 -4.74
N CYS A 73 -0.77 -11.95 -5.65
CA CYS A 73 -0.58 -11.34 -6.97
C CYS A 73 -1.37 -10.04 -7.23
N PHE A 74 -2.09 -9.47 -6.26
CA PHE A 74 -2.57 -8.07 -6.33
C PHE A 74 -1.47 -7.03 -6.04
N SER A 75 -0.23 -7.32 -6.46
CA SER A 75 0.90 -6.44 -6.24
C SER A 75 1.98 -6.64 -7.28
N HIS A 76 2.75 -5.59 -7.56
CA HIS A 76 3.86 -5.66 -8.51
C HIS A 76 4.94 -6.63 -8.03
N LEU A 77 5.20 -6.73 -6.72
CA LEU A 77 6.11 -7.74 -6.16
C LEU A 77 5.59 -9.16 -6.39
N GLY A 78 4.28 -9.37 -6.24
CA GLY A 78 3.60 -10.64 -6.51
C GLY A 78 3.79 -11.12 -7.92
N ILE A 79 3.37 -10.28 -8.88
CA ILE A 79 3.52 -10.57 -10.31
C ILE A 79 4.99 -10.73 -10.70
N ALA A 80 5.90 -9.92 -10.16
CA ALA A 80 7.34 -10.08 -10.43
C ALA A 80 7.89 -11.42 -9.92
N ARG A 81 7.42 -11.93 -8.78
CA ARG A 81 7.79 -13.27 -8.30
C ARG A 81 7.25 -14.37 -9.21
N GLU A 82 6.03 -14.24 -9.69
CA GLU A 82 5.47 -15.19 -10.65
C GLU A 82 6.28 -15.20 -11.96
N ILE A 83 6.59 -14.02 -12.50
CA ILE A 83 7.43 -13.88 -13.70
C ILE A 83 8.79 -14.56 -13.47
N ALA A 84 9.40 -14.37 -12.30
CA ALA A 84 10.66 -15.01 -11.97
C ALA A 84 10.57 -16.55 -11.95
N ALA A 85 9.46 -17.10 -11.43
CA ALA A 85 9.21 -18.53 -11.42
C ALA A 85 9.02 -19.10 -12.83
N ILE A 86 8.24 -18.42 -13.69
CA ILE A 86 7.97 -18.85 -15.08
C ILE A 86 9.25 -18.78 -15.94
N THR A 87 10.02 -17.70 -15.80
CA THR A 87 11.15 -17.41 -16.70
C THR A 87 12.51 -17.91 -16.18
N GLY A 88 12.59 -18.35 -14.92
CA GLY A 88 13.84 -18.68 -14.25
C GLY A 88 14.77 -17.47 -14.04
N LEU A 89 14.26 -16.25 -14.20
CA LEU A 89 15.03 -15.03 -13.97
C LEU A 89 15.26 -14.79 -12.48
N LYS A 90 16.42 -14.23 -12.14
CA LYS A 90 16.72 -13.87 -10.75
C LYS A 90 15.94 -12.61 -10.36
N TYR A 91 14.93 -12.79 -9.52
CA TYR A 91 14.27 -11.71 -8.80
C TYR A 91 15.23 -11.09 -7.77
N THR A 92 15.39 -9.77 -7.79
CA THR A 92 16.23 -9.04 -6.82
C THR A 92 15.43 -8.41 -5.70
N GLY A 93 14.20 -7.96 -5.98
CA GLY A 93 13.30 -7.34 -5.01
C GLY A 93 13.86 -6.08 -4.33
N PRO A 94 13.00 -5.29 -3.67
CA PRO A 94 13.46 -4.18 -2.85
C PRO A 94 14.07 -4.68 -1.54
N THR A 95 15.18 -4.07 -1.12
CA THR A 95 15.71 -4.19 0.25
C THR A 95 15.44 -2.89 0.99
N TRP A 96 14.61 -2.93 2.02
CA TRP A 96 14.27 -1.75 2.80
C TRP A 96 15.19 -1.63 4.01
N ALA A 97 15.85 -0.47 4.13
CA ALA A 97 16.54 -0.08 5.34
C ALA A 97 16.02 1.30 5.73
N VAL A 98 15.43 1.40 6.92
CA VAL A 98 14.92 2.67 7.45
C VAL A 98 15.91 3.16 8.50
N LYS A 99 16.33 4.41 8.37
CA LYS A 99 17.03 5.11 9.45
C LYS A 99 15.99 5.66 10.40
N GLU A 100 16.08 5.26 11.66
CA GLU A 100 15.16 5.66 12.70
C GLU A 100 15.86 6.61 13.66
N ASP A 101 15.11 7.59 14.15
CA ASP A 101 15.54 8.36 15.31
C ASP A 101 15.50 7.45 16.55
N LYS A 102 16.57 7.46 17.35
CA LYS A 102 16.70 6.59 18.53
C LYS A 102 16.01 7.16 19.76
N GLU A 103 15.78 8.47 19.79
CA GLU A 103 15.21 9.19 20.93
C GLU A 103 13.69 9.27 20.81
N ILE A 104 13.17 9.43 19.59
CA ILE A 104 11.73 9.53 19.32
C ILE A 104 11.08 8.14 19.33
N LYS A 105 10.14 7.90 20.25
CA LYS A 105 9.39 6.64 20.31
C LYS A 105 7.95 6.85 19.87
N ALA A 106 7.46 5.97 18.99
CA ALA A 106 6.09 6.02 18.48
C ALA A 106 5.03 6.05 19.60
N LYS A 107 5.30 5.37 20.73
CA LYS A 107 4.41 5.32 21.90
C LYS A 107 4.15 6.68 22.56
N ASP A 108 5.01 7.67 22.32
CA ASP A 108 4.87 9.03 22.88
C ASP A 108 3.88 9.87 22.04
N PHE A 109 3.56 9.41 20.84
CA PHE A 109 2.69 10.08 19.87
C PHE A 109 1.38 9.33 19.63
N VAL A 110 1.37 8.01 19.79
CA VAL A 110 0.15 7.21 19.62
C VAL A 110 0.18 5.95 20.48
N SER A 111 -0.95 5.66 21.12
CA SER A 111 -1.23 4.36 21.74
C SER A 111 -2.20 3.56 20.87
N VAL A 112 -1.95 2.27 20.70
CA VAL A 112 -2.80 1.37 19.91
C VAL A 112 -3.38 0.30 20.82
N GLU A 113 -4.70 0.17 20.77
CA GLU A 113 -5.44 -0.87 21.47
C GLU A 113 -6.29 -1.66 20.46
N VAL A 114 -6.13 -2.98 20.43
CA VAL A 114 -6.97 -3.86 19.61
C VAL A 114 -7.89 -4.64 20.54
N LYS A 115 -9.17 -4.23 20.60
CA LYS A 115 -10.15 -4.87 21.49
C LYS A 115 -10.61 -6.23 20.96
N ASN A 116 -10.70 -6.39 19.64
CA ASN A 116 -11.08 -7.66 19.02
C ASN A 116 -9.94 -8.22 18.15
N LYS A 117 -9.13 -9.10 18.76
CA LYS A 117 -7.98 -9.73 18.09
C LYS A 117 -8.38 -10.74 17.01
N LEU A 118 -9.64 -11.22 16.97
CA LEU A 118 -10.11 -12.10 15.90
C LEU A 118 -10.47 -11.31 14.64
N ALA A 119 -11.05 -10.12 14.81
CA ALA A 119 -11.40 -9.22 13.71
C ALA A 119 -10.18 -8.42 13.19
N GLY A 120 -9.25 -8.06 14.07
CA GLY A 120 -7.99 -7.39 13.72
C GLY A 120 -6.79 -8.13 14.33
N PRO A 121 -6.36 -9.28 13.78
CA PRO A 121 -5.24 -10.06 14.32
C PRO A 121 -3.94 -9.27 14.43
N ARG A 122 -3.74 -8.27 13.57
CA ARG A 122 -2.56 -7.41 13.64
C ARG A 122 -2.91 -5.97 13.29
N TYR A 123 -2.51 -5.05 14.15
CA TYR A 123 -2.51 -3.62 13.87
C TYR A 123 -1.17 -3.06 14.32
N THR A 124 -0.49 -2.36 13.41
CA THR A 124 0.77 -1.66 13.72
C THR A 124 0.67 -0.22 13.26
N ALA A 125 1.23 0.67 14.07
CA ALA A 125 1.34 2.08 13.76
C ALA A 125 2.81 2.50 13.81
N ARG A 126 3.23 3.26 12.81
CA ARG A 126 4.51 3.98 12.83
C ARG A 126 4.24 5.48 12.84
N VAL A 127 5.15 6.23 13.44
CA VAL A 127 5.04 7.69 13.51
C VAL A 127 6.17 8.30 12.70
N ILE A 128 5.82 9.27 11.87
CA ILE A 128 6.75 10.05 11.04
C ILE A 128 6.52 11.52 11.41
N CYS A 129 7.54 12.16 11.96
CA CYS A 129 7.51 13.56 12.38
C CYS A 129 8.07 14.47 11.28
N ASP A 130 7.82 15.77 11.43
CA ASP A 130 8.34 16.84 10.57
C ASP A 130 8.03 16.65 9.08
N VAL A 131 6.87 16.05 8.79
CA VAL A 131 6.40 15.84 7.43
C VAL A 131 6.03 17.19 6.81
N LYS A 132 6.46 17.39 5.56
CA LYS A 132 5.97 18.47 4.70
C LYS A 132 5.05 17.89 3.63
N VAL A 133 3.75 18.09 3.81
CA VAL A 133 2.76 17.64 2.83
C VAL A 133 2.77 18.55 1.61
N GLY A 134 2.71 17.95 0.43
CA GLY A 134 2.71 18.67 -0.84
C GLY A 134 2.57 17.73 -2.03
N PHE A 135 2.82 18.23 -3.24
CA PHE A 135 2.76 17.42 -4.44
C PHE A 135 3.82 16.32 -4.46
N SER A 136 3.42 15.15 -4.93
CA SER A 136 4.32 14.03 -5.17
C SER A 136 5.32 14.32 -6.29
N PRO A 137 6.53 13.77 -6.21
CA PRO A 137 7.49 13.83 -7.31
C PRO A 137 6.91 13.20 -8.57
N LYS A 138 7.33 13.71 -9.74
CA LYS A 138 6.77 13.35 -11.04
C LYS A 138 6.71 11.84 -11.28
N TRP A 139 7.79 11.11 -10.98
CA TRP A 139 7.87 9.66 -11.17
C TRP A 139 6.82 8.88 -10.36
N LEU A 140 6.46 9.37 -9.16
CA LEU A 140 5.47 8.71 -8.29
C LEU A 140 4.07 8.92 -8.86
N ARG A 141 3.77 10.15 -9.29
CA ARG A 141 2.49 10.49 -9.94
C ARG A 141 2.27 9.67 -11.19
N GLU A 142 3.26 9.62 -12.08
CA GLU A 142 3.19 8.84 -13.32
C GLU A 142 2.95 7.35 -13.05
N ARG A 143 3.61 6.76 -12.05
CA ARG A 143 3.38 5.35 -11.68
C ARG A 143 1.98 5.07 -11.16
N LEU A 144 1.41 5.99 -10.38
CA LEU A 144 0.04 5.85 -9.89
C LEU A 144 -0.97 6.00 -11.04
N GLU A 145 -0.76 6.98 -11.92
CA GLU A 145 -1.64 7.27 -13.05
C GLU A 145 -1.73 6.08 -14.02
N VAL A 146 -0.59 5.46 -14.38
CA VAL A 146 -0.60 4.26 -15.26
C VAL A 146 -1.28 3.05 -14.61
N CYS A 147 -1.35 3.00 -13.28
CA CYS A 147 -2.09 1.97 -12.55
C CYS A 147 -3.57 2.35 -12.31
N GLY A 148 -4.03 3.47 -12.88
CA GLY A 148 -5.42 3.95 -12.76
C GLY A 148 -5.72 4.74 -11.47
N LEU A 149 -4.71 5.15 -10.71
CA LEU A 149 -4.88 5.94 -9.49
C LEU A 149 -4.57 7.42 -9.73
N ARG A 150 -5.48 8.30 -9.31
CA ARG A 150 -5.27 9.75 -9.33
C ARG A 150 -4.33 10.17 -8.19
N PRO A 151 -3.22 10.87 -8.47
CA PRO A 151 -2.36 11.41 -7.42
C PRO A 151 -3.04 12.53 -6.61
N ILE A 152 -2.74 12.60 -5.31
CA ILE A 152 -3.35 13.53 -4.36
C ILE A 152 -2.26 14.36 -3.67
N ASN A 153 -1.43 13.73 -2.83
CA ASN A 153 -0.30 14.36 -2.15
C ASN A 153 0.75 13.31 -1.80
N ASN A 154 1.96 13.75 -1.47
CA ASN A 154 3.11 12.87 -1.18
C ASN A 154 2.87 11.81 -0.10
N VAL A 155 2.02 12.05 0.89
CA VAL A 155 1.74 11.05 1.94
C VAL A 155 0.76 9.99 1.43
N VAL A 156 -0.36 10.42 0.86
CA VAL A 156 -1.40 9.53 0.33
C VAL A 156 -0.88 8.71 -0.86
N ASP A 157 -0.11 9.36 -1.73
CA ASP A 157 0.46 8.74 -2.92
C ASP A 157 1.50 7.67 -2.58
N VAL A 158 2.30 7.88 -1.53
CA VAL A 158 3.24 6.85 -1.05
C VAL A 158 2.49 5.65 -0.46
N ALA A 159 1.41 5.86 0.29
CA ALA A 159 0.58 4.78 0.80
C ALA A 159 -0.02 3.94 -0.34
N ASN A 160 -0.58 4.60 -1.36
CA ASN A 160 -1.11 3.95 -2.57
C ASN A 160 -0.02 3.23 -3.36
N TYR A 161 1.15 3.85 -3.51
CA TYR A 161 2.28 3.26 -4.20
C TYR A 161 2.77 1.99 -3.51
N VAL A 162 2.94 2.02 -2.18
CA VAL A 162 3.36 0.83 -1.42
C VAL A 162 2.29 -0.25 -1.47
N MET A 163 1.00 0.11 -1.46
CA MET A 163 -0.09 -0.84 -1.67
C MET A 163 0.03 -1.54 -3.03
N LEU A 164 0.25 -0.79 -4.11
CA LEU A 164 0.45 -1.36 -5.45
C LEU A 164 1.75 -2.16 -5.56
N GLU A 165 2.80 -1.76 -4.83
CA GLU A 165 4.09 -2.45 -4.83
C GLU A 165 3.98 -3.80 -4.11
N THR A 166 3.50 -3.80 -2.87
CA THR A 166 3.62 -4.94 -1.95
C THR A 166 2.30 -5.66 -1.67
N GLY A 167 1.17 -5.11 -2.10
CA GLY A 167 -0.17 -5.64 -1.81
C GLY A 167 -0.63 -5.37 -0.39
N GLN A 168 0.04 -4.48 0.35
CA GLN A 168 -0.33 -4.11 1.72
C GLN A 168 -1.03 -2.75 1.70
N PRO A 169 -2.35 -2.69 1.94
CA PRO A 169 -3.04 -1.43 2.16
C PRO A 169 -2.44 -0.71 3.38
N LEU A 170 -2.20 0.58 3.21
CA LEU A 170 -1.74 1.47 4.27
C LEU A 170 -2.73 2.62 4.43
N HIS A 171 -2.86 3.12 5.65
CA HIS A 171 -3.62 4.32 5.92
C HIS A 171 -2.77 5.32 6.71
N ALA A 172 -3.00 6.61 6.51
CA ALA A 172 -2.26 7.67 7.18
C ALA A 172 -3.24 8.60 7.90
N PHE A 173 -3.05 8.74 9.21
CA PHE A 173 -3.78 9.70 10.03
C PHE A 173 -2.89 10.88 10.35
N ASP A 174 -3.47 12.07 10.41
CA ASP A 174 -2.84 13.21 11.06
C ASP A 174 -2.83 12.96 12.59
N GLY A 175 -1.64 12.76 13.14
CA GLY A 175 -1.44 12.43 14.54
C GLY A 175 -1.91 13.52 15.50
N GLU A 176 -1.92 14.79 15.07
CA GLU A 176 -2.38 15.91 15.90
C GLU A 176 -3.90 15.99 15.97
N LYS A 177 -4.60 15.36 15.02
CA LYS A 177 -6.07 15.33 14.97
C LYS A 177 -6.67 14.14 15.72
N LEU A 178 -5.86 13.15 16.09
CA LEU A 178 -6.30 12.00 16.88
C LEU A 178 -6.54 12.39 18.34
N GLN A 179 -7.79 12.21 18.81
CA GLN A 179 -8.14 12.52 20.19
C GLN A 179 -7.39 11.60 21.17
N ASP A 180 -6.79 12.23 22.19
CA ASP A 180 -5.95 11.61 23.21
C ASP A 180 -4.81 10.74 22.65
N ARG A 181 -4.39 10.99 21.39
CA ARG A 181 -3.31 10.23 20.74
C ARG A 181 -3.57 8.71 20.81
N LYS A 182 -4.83 8.31 20.63
CA LYS A 182 -5.25 6.92 20.80
C LYS A 182 -5.85 6.38 19.52
N ILE A 183 -5.54 5.12 19.24
CA ILE A 183 -6.16 4.30 18.22
C ILE A 183 -6.76 3.07 18.91
N ILE A 184 -8.04 2.82 18.68
CA ILE A 184 -8.81 1.71 19.22
C ILE A 184 -9.45 0.97 18.06
N VAL A 185 -9.01 -0.25 17.80
CA VAL A 185 -9.64 -1.15 16.83
C VAL A 185 -10.74 -1.92 17.56
N ARG A 186 -11.99 -1.67 17.19
CA ARG A 186 -13.18 -2.26 17.81
C ARG A 186 -14.34 -2.31 16.81
N PHE A 187 -15.38 -3.05 17.13
CA PHE A 187 -16.65 -2.88 16.43
C PHE A 187 -17.28 -1.52 16.74
N ALA A 188 -18.02 -0.99 15.78
CA ALA A 188 -18.86 0.19 15.95
C ALA A 188 -19.90 -0.04 17.04
N LYS A 189 -20.40 1.05 17.61
CA LYS A 189 -21.64 1.00 18.40
C LYS A 189 -22.81 1.07 17.42
N GLU A 190 -23.95 0.48 17.78
CA GLU A 190 -25.14 0.54 16.95
C GLU A 190 -25.56 2.01 16.70
N GLY A 191 -25.69 2.41 15.44
CA GLY A 191 -26.02 3.78 15.03
C GLY A 191 -24.87 4.78 15.22
N GLU A 192 -23.63 4.30 15.41
CA GLU A 192 -22.47 5.18 15.51
C GLU A 192 -22.19 5.85 14.16
N ARG A 193 -21.91 7.16 14.16
CA ARG A 193 -21.78 7.94 12.92
C ARG A 193 -20.33 8.20 12.56
N ILE A 194 -20.05 8.17 11.25
CA ILE A 194 -18.78 8.63 10.67
C ILE A 194 -19.03 9.48 9.42
N VAL A 195 -18.18 10.48 9.23
CA VAL A 195 -18.05 11.22 7.97
C VAL A 195 -16.75 10.76 7.30
N THR A 196 -16.81 10.29 6.07
CA THR A 196 -15.65 9.75 5.35
C THR A 196 -14.97 10.79 4.47
N LEU A 197 -13.82 10.43 3.90
CA LEU A 197 -12.99 11.33 3.08
C LEU A 197 -13.70 11.91 1.83
N ASP A 198 -14.73 11.24 1.34
CA ASP A 198 -15.61 11.71 0.26
C ASP A 198 -16.83 12.51 0.76
N GLU A 199 -16.81 12.93 2.03
CA GLU A 199 -17.82 13.78 2.67
C GLU A 199 -19.20 13.13 2.89
N GLU A 200 -19.32 11.85 2.54
CA GLU A 200 -20.48 11.02 2.84
C GLU A 200 -20.59 10.72 4.34
N LYS A 201 -21.84 10.56 4.79
CA LYS A 201 -22.17 10.26 6.19
C LYS A 201 -22.76 8.86 6.28
N TYR A 202 -22.24 8.06 7.19
CA TYR A 202 -22.71 6.69 7.43
C TYR A 202 -23.16 6.53 8.88
N ASP A 203 -24.33 5.92 9.06
CA ASP A 203 -24.74 5.28 10.31
C ASP A 203 -24.22 3.84 10.28
N LEU A 204 -23.41 3.48 11.27
CA LEU A 204 -22.72 2.19 11.32
C LEU A 204 -23.49 1.19 12.20
N ASP A 205 -23.61 -0.03 11.70
CA ASP A 205 -24.11 -1.15 12.50
C ASP A 205 -23.03 -1.64 13.50
N GLY A 206 -23.46 -2.35 14.54
CA GLY A 206 -22.56 -2.90 15.56
C GLY A 206 -21.63 -4.02 15.09
N ASN A 207 -21.71 -4.46 13.83
CA ASN A 207 -20.85 -5.47 13.22
C ASN A 207 -19.77 -4.86 12.31
N ILE A 208 -19.81 -3.56 12.04
CA ILE A 208 -18.77 -2.85 11.30
C ILE A 208 -17.52 -2.71 12.18
N LEU A 209 -16.38 -3.19 11.69
CA LEU A 209 -15.10 -2.93 12.33
C LEU A 209 -14.64 -1.50 12.04
N VAL A 210 -14.34 -0.74 13.09
CA VAL A 210 -13.86 0.63 12.99
C VAL A 210 -12.49 0.79 13.63
N ILE A 211 -11.79 1.79 13.14
CA ILE A 211 -10.65 2.39 13.84
C ILE A 211 -11.20 3.65 14.49
N ALA A 212 -11.14 3.72 15.80
CA ALA A 212 -11.64 4.85 16.59
C ALA A 212 -10.50 5.54 17.33
N ASP A 213 -10.66 6.83 17.59
CA ASP A 213 -9.88 7.51 18.62
C ASP A 213 -10.54 7.34 20.00
N ALA A 214 -10.12 8.12 21.00
CA ALA A 214 -10.72 8.06 22.33
C ALA A 214 -12.21 8.44 22.38
N LYS A 215 -12.74 9.14 21.37
CA LYS A 215 -14.10 9.67 21.36
C LYS A 215 -14.99 9.04 20.30
N LYS A 216 -14.50 8.82 19.08
CA LYS A 216 -15.33 8.50 17.90
C LYS A 216 -14.59 7.66 16.85
N PRO A 217 -15.30 7.03 15.90
CA PRO A 217 -14.69 6.41 14.74
C PRO A 217 -13.94 7.46 13.91
N VAL A 218 -12.76 7.07 13.44
CA VAL A 218 -11.89 7.88 12.59
C VAL A 218 -11.60 7.20 11.25
N ALA A 219 -11.95 5.92 11.09
CA ALA A 219 -12.04 5.20 9.82
C ALA A 219 -12.92 3.96 9.95
N ILE A 220 -13.50 3.52 8.83
CA ILE A 220 -14.06 2.18 8.66
C ILE A 220 -12.88 1.26 8.33
N ALA A 221 -12.57 0.32 9.21
CA ALA A 221 -11.32 -0.43 9.19
C ALA A 221 -11.16 -1.16 7.86
N GLY A 222 -10.02 -0.96 7.18
CA GLY A 222 -9.70 -1.61 5.90
C GLY A 222 -10.59 -1.25 4.71
N ILE A 223 -11.54 -0.31 4.86
CA ILE A 223 -12.50 0.06 3.81
C ILE A 223 -12.35 1.54 3.46
N LYS A 224 -12.47 2.45 4.43
CA LYS A 224 -12.52 3.89 4.14
C LYS A 224 -12.05 4.76 5.31
N GLY A 225 -11.20 5.74 4.99
CA GLY A 225 -10.76 6.75 5.95
C GLY A 225 -11.87 7.72 6.33
N GLY A 226 -11.87 8.17 7.58
CA GLY A 226 -12.71 9.27 8.06
C GLY A 226 -12.14 10.63 7.68
N LYS A 227 -13.01 11.64 7.58
CA LYS A 227 -12.64 13.03 7.32
C LYS A 227 -11.86 13.68 8.46
N ALA A 228 -12.19 13.32 9.70
CA ALA A 228 -11.68 14.01 10.89
C ALA A 228 -10.14 13.94 11.05
N PRO A 229 -9.47 12.78 10.88
CA PRO A 229 -8.02 12.69 10.98
C PRO A 229 -7.30 12.84 9.62
N GLU A 230 -7.93 13.46 8.61
CA GLU A 230 -7.36 13.49 7.26
C GLU A 230 -6.01 14.21 7.19
N ILE A 231 -5.17 13.78 6.26
CA ILE A 231 -3.91 14.45 5.94
C ILE A 231 -4.20 15.73 5.15
N ASP A 232 -3.67 16.85 5.61
CA ASP A 232 -3.75 18.14 4.92
C ASP A 232 -2.37 18.84 4.84
N LEU A 233 -2.33 20.05 4.26
CA LEU A 233 -1.08 20.81 4.09
C LEU A 233 -0.42 21.25 5.41
N LYS A 234 -1.15 21.24 6.51
CA LYS A 234 -0.67 21.61 7.84
C LYS A 234 -0.14 20.41 8.61
N THR A 235 -0.53 19.18 8.26
CA THR A 235 -0.07 17.95 8.91
C THR A 235 1.46 17.89 9.03
N LYS A 236 1.95 17.69 10.25
CA LYS A 236 3.38 17.53 10.58
C LYS A 236 3.73 16.15 11.11
N VAL A 237 2.78 15.52 11.79
CA VAL A 237 2.95 14.20 12.39
C VAL A 237 2.01 13.24 11.68
N VAL A 238 2.57 12.24 11.00
CA VAL A 238 1.79 11.18 10.36
C VAL A 238 1.85 9.93 11.21
N VAL A 239 0.68 9.40 11.56
CA VAL A 239 0.53 8.04 12.10
C VAL A 239 0.17 7.11 10.95
N LEU A 240 1.14 6.30 10.53
CA LEU A 240 1.01 5.34 9.43
C LEU A 240 0.53 3.99 9.97
N GLU A 241 -0.66 3.61 9.56
CA GLU A 241 -1.26 2.30 9.81
C GLU A 241 -0.77 1.26 8.81
N SER A 242 -0.40 0.08 9.34
CA SER A 242 -0.38 -1.18 8.60
C SER A 242 -1.07 -2.25 9.43
N ALA A 243 -2.15 -2.82 8.89
CA ALA A 243 -3.00 -3.75 9.59
C ALA A 243 -3.35 -4.98 8.73
N ASN A 244 -3.72 -6.05 9.42
CA ASN A 244 -4.34 -7.23 8.84
C ASN A 244 -5.68 -7.42 9.55
N PHE A 245 -6.76 -7.27 8.78
CA PHE A 245 -8.11 -7.46 9.26
C PHE A 245 -8.71 -8.75 8.69
N ASN A 246 -9.65 -9.31 9.43
CA ASN A 246 -10.35 -10.52 9.01
C ASN A 246 -11.17 -10.26 7.74
N SER A 247 -10.85 -10.95 6.65
CA SER A 247 -11.48 -10.74 5.34
C SER A 247 -13.00 -10.92 5.33
N ARG A 248 -13.56 -11.78 6.19
CA ARG A 248 -15.02 -11.98 6.29
C ARG A 248 -15.70 -10.79 6.98
N VAL A 249 -15.03 -10.18 7.95
CA VAL A 249 -15.52 -8.98 8.62
C VAL A 249 -15.50 -7.81 7.64
N ILE A 250 -14.37 -7.62 6.96
CA ILE A 250 -14.21 -6.52 5.99
C ILE A 250 -15.19 -6.65 4.81
N ARG A 251 -15.39 -7.86 4.26
CA ARG A 251 -16.32 -8.07 3.15
C ARG A 251 -17.78 -7.72 3.48
N ARG A 252 -18.18 -7.83 4.75
CA ARG A 252 -19.56 -7.57 5.18
C ARG A 252 -19.83 -6.11 5.52
N GLY A 253 -18.78 -5.34 5.80
CA GLY A 253 -18.89 -3.97 6.26
C GLY A 253 -18.86 -2.93 5.15
#